data_AF-A0A8J8CRU0-F1
#
_entry.id   AF-A0A8J8CRU0-F1
#
_cell.length_a   1.000
_cell.length_b   1.000
_cell.length_c   1.000
_cell.angle_alpha   90.00
_cell.angle_beta   90.00
_cell.angle_gamma   90.00
#
_symmetry.space_group_name_H-M   'P 1'
#
loop_
_entity.id
_entity.type
_entity.pdbx_description
1 polymer ?
#
loop_
_entity_poly.entity_id
_entity_poly.type
_entity_poly.pdbx_seq_one_letter_code
_entity_poly.pdbx_strand_id
1 'polypeptide(L)'
;MDDAGDGVGFEWRCEHCGDRSPKHNPPCSNCGGMQFEQVPVNSAADVEAAESLVPTTRRALLGYGAAGAVAAVGGGYLLWDAYTPPEIPDAPGNSERAGGISLSAAADEILAAVNDQRETPLSATESARSAARYATAYTVVEGDGSARELYGRLDEFRIGRFQVVRRVVSGDGSQRGIDGFADADAVASTFVESFFANDDVRAFLLNERFSNAGVDVHVDPDGDVYASMVVATGGGLV
;
A
#
# COMPACT_ATOMS: atom_id res chain seq x y z
N MET A 1 49.03 -25.05 41.79
CA MET A 1 48.56 -26.37 42.20
C MET A 1 47.05 -26.33 42.20
N ASP A 2 46.52 -27.23 41.40
CA ASP A 2 45.14 -27.49 41.03
C ASP A 2 44.24 -27.86 42.22
N ASP A 3 42.97 -27.49 42.14
CA ASP A 3 41.86 -28.25 42.72
C ASP A 3 40.56 -27.86 41.98
N ALA A 4 40.33 -28.50 40.83
CA ALA A 4 39.03 -28.54 40.17
C ALA A 4 38.41 -29.90 40.50
N GLY A 5 37.48 -29.91 41.46
CA GLY A 5 36.65 -31.08 41.73
C GLY A 5 35.62 -31.23 40.62
N ASP A 6 35.79 -32.25 39.78
CA ASP A 6 34.85 -32.65 38.74
C ASP A 6 33.53 -33.13 39.37
N GLY A 7 32.53 -32.26 39.39
CA GLY A 7 31.16 -32.65 39.69
C GLY A 7 30.54 -33.34 38.47
N VAL A 8 30.72 -34.66 38.35
CA VAL A 8 29.99 -35.46 37.35
C VAL A 8 28.48 -35.34 37.62
N GLY A 9 27.75 -34.75 36.66
CA GLY A 9 26.29 -34.64 36.75
C GLY A 9 25.63 -36.01 36.63
N PHE A 10 24.48 -36.20 37.27
CA PHE A 10 23.65 -37.41 37.15
C PHE A 10 22.27 -37.05 36.62
N GLU A 11 21.70 -37.91 35.79
CA GLU A 11 20.32 -37.83 35.29
C GLU A 11 19.53 -39.08 35.67
N TRP A 12 18.21 -38.94 35.73
CA TRP A 12 17.29 -40.03 36.04
C TRP A 12 16.75 -40.62 34.74
N ARG A 13 17.01 -41.90 34.50
CA ARG A 13 16.53 -42.63 33.33
C ARG A 13 15.41 -43.58 33.72
N CYS A 14 14.27 -43.51 33.04
CA CYS A 14 13.18 -44.46 33.27
C CYS A 14 13.61 -45.87 32.85
N GLU A 15 13.43 -46.85 33.74
CA GLU A 15 13.80 -48.26 33.44
C GLU A 15 12.89 -48.88 32.37
N HIS A 16 11.70 -48.32 32.16
CA HIS A 16 10.68 -48.92 31.30
C HIS A 16 10.73 -48.45 29.84
N CYS A 17 11.12 -47.19 29.59
CA CYS A 17 11.21 -46.62 28.24
C CYS A 17 12.59 -46.01 27.91
N GLY A 18 13.48 -45.91 28.90
CA GLY A 18 14.82 -45.36 28.72
C GLY A 18 14.90 -43.83 28.64
N ASP A 19 13.78 -43.13 28.82
CA ASP A 19 13.72 -41.66 28.75
C ASP A 19 14.48 -41.02 29.92
N ARG A 20 15.24 -39.94 29.64
CA ARG A 20 16.12 -39.28 30.62
C ARG A 20 15.52 -37.95 31.07
N SER A 21 15.58 -37.70 32.38
CA SER A 21 15.08 -36.48 33.00
C SER A 21 16.09 -35.95 34.03
N PRO A 22 16.24 -34.62 34.12
CA PRO A 22 17.09 -34.00 35.14
C PRO A 22 16.50 -34.13 36.56
N LYS A 23 15.22 -34.53 36.70
CA LYS A 23 14.55 -34.68 38.00
C LYS A 23 13.85 -36.04 38.09
N HIS A 24 13.91 -36.65 39.28
CA HIS A 24 13.15 -37.85 39.60
C HIS A 24 11.68 -37.49 39.86
N ASN A 25 10.81 -37.70 38.86
CA ASN A 25 9.39 -37.37 38.96
C ASN A 25 8.52 -38.50 38.40
N PRO A 26 8.18 -39.53 39.21
CA PRO A 26 7.22 -40.55 38.83
C PRO A 26 5.77 -40.01 38.90
N PRO A 27 4.88 -40.32 37.94
CA PRO A 27 5.06 -41.22 36.79
C PRO A 27 5.85 -40.60 35.62
N CYS A 28 6.57 -41.44 34.86
CA CYS A 28 7.27 -41.02 33.63
C CYS A 28 6.29 -40.37 32.65
N SER A 29 6.63 -39.16 32.17
CA SER A 29 5.80 -38.39 31.25
C SER A 29 5.56 -39.06 29.90
N ASN A 30 6.47 -39.95 29.49
CA ASN A 30 6.39 -40.61 28.19
C ASN A 30 5.60 -41.93 28.25
N CYS A 31 5.85 -42.78 29.25
CA CYS A 31 5.27 -44.13 29.30
C CYS A 31 4.49 -44.48 30.57
N GLY A 32 4.41 -43.56 31.54
CA GLY A 32 3.71 -43.78 32.82
C GLY A 32 4.44 -44.69 33.81
N GLY A 33 5.67 -45.11 33.52
CA GLY A 33 6.47 -45.97 34.40
C GLY A 33 6.87 -45.30 35.72
N MET A 34 6.95 -46.07 36.80
CA MET A 34 7.19 -45.54 38.16
C MET A 34 8.63 -45.70 38.64
N GLN A 35 9.49 -46.36 37.86
CA GLN A 35 10.87 -46.71 38.25
C GLN A 35 11.90 -45.96 37.40
N PHE A 36 12.88 -45.37 38.08
CA PHE A 36 13.98 -44.61 37.49
C PHE A 36 15.31 -44.98 38.14
N GLU A 37 16.35 -45.04 37.33
CA GLU A 37 17.73 -45.30 37.72
C GLU A 37 18.58 -44.02 37.52
N GLN A 38 19.51 -43.72 38.43
CA GLN A 38 20.48 -42.63 38.24
C GLN A 38 21.61 -43.08 37.32
N VAL A 39 21.83 -42.34 36.24
CA VAL A 39 22.91 -42.57 35.28
C VAL A 39 23.86 -41.37 35.23
N PRO A 40 25.18 -41.58 35.19
CA PRO A 40 26.14 -40.49 35.05
C PRO A 40 26.02 -39.85 33.67
N VAL A 41 26.03 -38.52 33.64
CA VAL A 41 25.97 -37.72 32.41
C VAL A 41 27.39 -37.61 31.86
N ASN A 42 27.99 -38.71 31.39
CA ASN A 42 29.30 -38.69 30.72
C ASN A 42 29.51 -39.93 29.83
N SER A 43 29.49 -39.74 28.51
CA SER A 43 30.37 -40.50 27.63
C SER A 43 30.68 -39.69 26.37
N ALA A 44 31.96 -39.69 26.01
CA ALA A 44 32.59 -38.90 24.95
C ALA A 44 32.03 -39.12 23.51
N ALA A 45 30.94 -39.89 23.34
CA ALA A 45 30.30 -40.16 22.06
C ALA A 45 29.48 -38.97 21.54
N ASP A 46 28.94 -38.13 22.42
CA ASP A 46 28.16 -36.94 22.01
C ASP A 46 29.07 -35.76 21.59
N VAL A 47 30.34 -35.79 21.99
CA VAL A 47 31.32 -34.74 21.67
C VAL A 47 31.89 -34.94 20.26
N GLU A 48 32.14 -36.18 19.82
CA GLU A 48 32.59 -36.49 18.46
C GLU A 48 31.51 -36.24 17.38
N ALA A 49 30.22 -36.44 17.72
CA ALA A 49 29.11 -36.10 16.83
C ALA A 49 28.96 -34.56 16.69
N ALA A 50 29.20 -33.81 17.76
CA ALA A 50 29.16 -32.35 17.74
C ALA A 50 30.33 -31.75 16.93
N GLU A 51 31.54 -32.28 17.04
CA GLU A 51 32.74 -31.75 16.35
C GLU A 51 32.68 -31.90 14.82
N SER A 52 32.00 -32.93 14.30
CA SER A 52 31.78 -33.10 12.86
C SER A 52 30.72 -32.16 12.25
N LEU A 53 29.89 -31.51 13.08
CA LEU A 53 28.80 -30.63 12.65
C LEU A 53 29.13 -29.13 12.74
N VAL A 54 30.19 -28.74 13.45
CA VAL A 54 30.59 -27.32 13.63
C VAL A 54 31.00 -26.60 12.33
N PRO A 55 31.79 -27.18 11.41
CA PRO A 55 32.13 -26.47 10.16
C PRO A 55 30.91 -26.34 9.22
N THR A 56 29.94 -27.23 9.34
CA THR A 56 28.73 -27.26 8.51
C THR A 56 27.66 -26.31 9.04
N THR A 57 27.47 -26.20 10.36
CA THR A 57 26.48 -25.30 10.96
C THR A 57 26.85 -23.83 10.81
N ARG A 58 28.12 -23.43 10.91
CA ARG A 58 28.52 -22.03 10.70
C ARG A 58 28.36 -21.58 9.24
N ARG A 59 28.66 -22.46 8.27
CA ARG A 59 28.44 -22.21 6.83
C ARG A 59 26.96 -22.27 6.45
N ALA A 60 26.20 -23.18 7.04
CA ALA A 60 24.76 -23.28 6.83
C ALA A 60 24.03 -22.07 7.42
N LEU A 61 24.36 -21.63 8.63
CA LEU A 61 23.77 -20.42 9.24
C LEU A 61 24.12 -19.16 8.44
N LEU A 62 25.36 -19.03 7.95
CA LEU A 62 25.73 -17.93 7.05
C LEU A 62 25.03 -18.02 5.70
N GLY A 63 24.88 -19.22 5.14
CA GLY A 63 24.19 -19.45 3.87
C GLY A 63 22.68 -19.18 3.95
N TYR A 64 22.00 -19.72 4.96
CA TYR A 64 20.57 -19.48 5.21
C TYR A 64 20.30 -18.05 5.67
N GLY A 65 21.19 -17.45 6.47
CA GLY A 65 21.09 -16.05 6.86
C GLY A 65 21.25 -15.10 5.67
N ALA A 66 22.23 -15.37 4.79
CA ALA A 66 22.42 -14.60 3.56
C ALA A 66 21.27 -14.81 2.57
N ALA A 67 20.80 -16.05 2.38
CA ALA A 67 19.66 -16.34 1.50
C ALA A 67 18.35 -15.73 2.03
N GLY A 68 18.11 -15.77 3.34
CA GLY A 68 16.97 -15.12 3.98
C GLY A 68 17.03 -13.61 3.89
N ALA A 69 18.20 -13.00 4.06
CA ALA A 69 18.40 -11.56 3.89
C ALA A 69 18.20 -11.13 2.42
N VAL A 70 18.70 -11.89 1.45
CA VAL A 70 18.48 -11.64 0.02
C VAL A 70 17.02 -11.85 -0.37
N ALA A 71 16.31 -12.83 0.22
CA ALA A 71 14.89 -13.04 0.00
C ALA A 71 14.03 -11.94 0.65
N ALA A 72 14.42 -11.40 1.81
CA ALA A 72 13.72 -10.28 2.44
C ALA A 72 13.95 -8.96 1.71
N VAL A 73 15.18 -8.70 1.27
CA VAL A 73 15.52 -7.49 0.47
C VAL A 73 14.96 -7.61 -0.94
N GLY A 74 15.16 -8.75 -1.61
CA GLY A 74 14.65 -9.01 -2.96
C GLY A 74 13.13 -9.15 -2.98
N GLY A 75 12.54 -9.86 -2.01
CA GLY A 75 11.08 -9.94 -1.85
C GLY A 75 10.47 -8.60 -1.47
N GLY A 76 11.10 -7.83 -0.58
CA GLY A 76 10.68 -6.47 -0.25
C GLY A 76 10.79 -5.51 -1.44
N TYR A 77 11.84 -5.61 -2.25
CA TYR A 77 12.04 -4.80 -3.46
C TYR A 77 11.05 -5.17 -4.58
N LEU A 78 10.78 -6.47 -4.78
CA LEU A 78 9.77 -6.93 -5.74
C LEU A 78 8.34 -6.57 -5.31
N LEU A 79 8.08 -6.53 -3.99
CA LEU A 79 6.83 -6.01 -3.43
C LEU A 79 6.79 -4.48 -3.42
N TRP A 80 7.92 -3.77 -3.49
CA TRP A 80 7.90 -2.31 -3.58
C TRP A 80 7.41 -1.86 -4.97
N ASP A 81 7.97 -2.44 -6.03
CA ASP A 81 7.63 -2.08 -7.42
C ASP A 81 6.17 -2.44 -7.76
N ALA A 82 5.67 -3.56 -7.20
CA ALA A 82 4.29 -3.98 -7.42
C ALA A 82 3.23 -3.09 -6.74
N TYR A 83 3.61 -2.20 -5.81
CA TYR A 83 2.70 -1.36 -5.03
C TYR A 83 3.00 0.14 -5.15
N THR A 84 3.99 0.53 -5.94
CA THR A 84 4.27 1.95 -6.17
C THR A 84 3.27 2.47 -7.21
N PRO A 85 2.41 3.45 -6.86
CA PRO A 85 1.56 4.11 -7.83
C PRO A 85 2.42 4.68 -8.97
N PRO A 86 1.90 4.75 -10.20
CA PRO A 86 2.67 5.33 -11.29
C PRO A 86 3.03 6.78 -10.95
N GLU A 87 4.23 7.19 -11.38
CA GLU A 87 4.73 8.53 -11.13
C GLU A 87 3.80 9.56 -11.78
N ILE A 88 3.38 10.54 -10.96
CA ILE A 88 2.53 11.64 -11.40
C ILE A 88 3.42 12.66 -12.12
N PRO A 89 3.08 13.09 -13.35
CA PRO A 89 3.85 14.09 -14.07
C PRO A 89 4.05 15.36 -13.23
N ASP A 90 5.24 15.96 -13.31
CA ASP A 90 5.50 17.25 -12.69
C ASP A 90 4.82 18.36 -13.52
N ALA A 91 3.59 18.70 -13.13
CA ALA A 91 2.78 19.70 -13.79
C ALA A 91 3.08 21.10 -13.23
N PRO A 92 3.38 22.11 -14.08
CA PRO A 92 3.65 23.45 -13.61
C PRO A 92 2.42 24.07 -12.94
N GLY A 93 2.63 24.95 -11.95
CA GLY A 93 1.54 25.64 -11.24
C GLY A 93 1.40 25.18 -9.79
N ASN A 94 0.17 25.10 -9.29
CA ASN A 94 -0.14 24.77 -7.91
C ASN A 94 -1.37 23.86 -7.79
N SER A 95 -1.25 22.79 -6.99
CA SER A 95 -2.32 21.82 -6.70
C SER A 95 -2.90 21.96 -5.28
N GLU A 96 -2.37 22.86 -4.47
CA GLU A 96 -2.76 23.03 -3.06
C GLU A 96 -3.61 24.29 -2.85
N ARG A 97 -3.14 25.44 -3.36
CA ARG A 97 -3.76 26.75 -3.19
C ARG A 97 -3.44 27.70 -4.33
N ALA A 98 -4.45 28.40 -4.83
CA ALA A 98 -4.31 29.46 -5.83
C ALA A 98 -5.36 30.55 -5.60
N GLY A 99 -5.02 31.83 -5.81
CA GLY A 99 -5.96 32.94 -5.58
C GLY A 99 -6.47 33.08 -4.12
N GLY A 100 -5.79 32.45 -3.15
CA GLY A 100 -6.28 32.34 -1.77
C GLY A 100 -7.27 31.18 -1.53
N ILE A 101 -7.61 30.43 -2.57
CA ILE A 101 -8.57 29.31 -2.56
C ILE A 101 -7.83 27.99 -2.32
N SER A 102 -8.34 27.15 -1.41
CA SER A 102 -7.84 25.80 -1.19
C SER A 102 -8.36 24.87 -2.28
N LEU A 103 -7.48 24.34 -3.13
CA LEU A 103 -7.89 23.52 -4.29
C LEU A 103 -8.36 22.13 -3.87
N SER A 104 -7.79 21.59 -2.79
CA SER A 104 -8.30 20.35 -2.19
C SER A 104 -9.71 20.50 -1.62
N ALA A 105 -10.06 21.68 -1.08
CA ALA A 105 -11.41 21.94 -0.59
C ALA A 105 -12.38 22.02 -1.77
N ALA A 106 -11.99 22.68 -2.87
CA ALA A 106 -12.79 22.68 -4.09
C ALA A 106 -13.00 21.26 -4.64
N ALA A 107 -11.98 20.41 -4.62
CA ALA A 107 -12.11 19.01 -5.03
C ALA A 107 -13.09 18.20 -4.16
N ASP A 108 -13.05 18.40 -2.84
CA ASP A 108 -13.99 17.76 -1.91
C ASP A 108 -15.43 18.29 -2.11
N GLU A 109 -15.62 19.59 -2.34
CA GLU A 109 -16.92 20.20 -2.65
C GLU A 109 -17.49 19.71 -4.01
N ILE A 110 -16.65 19.54 -5.04
CA ILE A 110 -17.07 18.92 -6.31
C ILE A 110 -17.62 17.51 -6.08
N LEU A 111 -16.91 16.70 -5.29
CA LEU A 111 -17.37 15.35 -4.97
C LEU A 111 -18.67 15.36 -4.15
N ALA A 112 -18.79 16.27 -3.18
CA ALA A 112 -20.00 16.44 -2.40
C ALA A 112 -21.20 16.80 -3.29
N ALA A 113 -21.05 17.81 -4.15
CA ALA A 113 -22.10 18.25 -5.07
C ALA A 113 -22.49 17.18 -6.10
N VAL A 114 -21.55 16.35 -6.57
CA VAL A 114 -21.88 15.19 -7.41
C VAL A 114 -22.64 14.12 -6.61
N ASN A 115 -22.24 13.86 -5.36
CA ASN A 115 -22.90 12.90 -4.49
C ASN A 115 -24.33 13.32 -4.10
N ASP A 116 -24.61 14.61 -3.98
CA ASP A 116 -25.97 15.13 -3.73
C ASP A 116 -26.94 14.79 -4.87
N GLN A 117 -26.43 14.52 -6.07
CA GLN A 117 -27.21 14.11 -7.24
C GLN A 117 -27.36 12.59 -7.37
N ARG A 118 -26.74 11.80 -6.49
CA ARG A 118 -26.72 10.34 -6.56
C ARG A 118 -27.63 9.73 -5.51
N GLU A 119 -28.21 8.57 -5.83
CA GLU A 119 -28.94 7.76 -4.84
C GLU A 119 -27.97 7.10 -3.86
N THR A 120 -26.86 6.55 -4.38
CA THR A 120 -25.77 6.00 -3.57
C THR A 120 -24.51 6.86 -3.71
N PRO A 121 -23.99 7.45 -2.61
CA PRO A 121 -22.81 8.30 -2.68
C PRO A 121 -21.55 7.49 -3.01
N LEU A 122 -20.66 8.11 -3.81
CA LEU A 122 -19.33 7.60 -4.14
C LEU A 122 -18.40 7.78 -2.93
N SER A 123 -17.59 6.76 -2.67
CA SER A 123 -16.55 6.79 -1.64
C SER A 123 -15.28 7.46 -2.17
N ALA A 124 -14.78 8.46 -1.46
CA ALA A 124 -13.49 9.07 -1.76
C ALA A 124 -12.35 8.10 -1.39
N THR A 125 -11.59 7.62 -2.37
CA THR A 125 -10.48 6.68 -2.14
C THR A 125 -9.15 7.26 -2.60
N GLU A 126 -8.07 6.88 -1.92
CA GLU A 126 -6.73 7.39 -2.24
C GLU A 126 -6.28 6.99 -3.65
N SER A 127 -6.59 5.76 -4.08
CA SER A 127 -6.24 5.30 -5.42
C SER A 127 -6.99 6.07 -6.51
N ALA A 128 -8.27 6.37 -6.31
CA ALA A 128 -9.03 7.20 -7.25
C ALA A 128 -8.57 8.67 -7.22
N ARG A 129 -8.22 9.23 -6.05
CA ARG A 129 -7.64 10.58 -5.95
C ARG A 129 -6.29 10.68 -6.65
N SER A 130 -5.41 9.71 -6.45
CA SER A 130 -4.13 9.63 -7.14
C SER A 130 -4.30 9.53 -8.66
N ALA A 131 -5.26 8.73 -9.12
CA ALA A 131 -5.62 8.64 -10.54
C ALA A 131 -6.17 9.96 -11.09
N ALA A 132 -7.01 10.67 -10.33
CA ALA A 132 -7.50 12.00 -10.71
C ALA A 132 -6.36 13.03 -10.80
N ARG A 133 -5.43 13.03 -9.84
CA ARG A 133 -4.24 13.89 -9.86
C ARG A 133 -3.36 13.61 -11.07
N TYR A 134 -3.16 12.34 -11.42
CA TYR A 134 -2.47 11.99 -12.66
C TYR A 134 -3.20 12.54 -13.90
N ALA A 135 -4.52 12.38 -13.99
CA ALA A 135 -5.30 12.87 -15.11
C ALA A 135 -5.23 14.41 -15.24
N THR A 136 -5.27 15.12 -14.12
CA THR A 136 -5.12 16.58 -14.09
C THR A 136 -3.71 16.98 -14.52
N ALA A 137 -2.67 16.43 -13.91
CA ALA A 137 -1.28 16.72 -14.25
C ALA A 137 -0.97 16.43 -15.72
N TYR A 138 -1.44 15.29 -16.24
CA TYR A 138 -1.34 14.95 -17.66
C TYR A 138 -2.02 15.98 -18.55
N THR A 139 -3.18 16.51 -18.15
CA THR A 139 -3.91 17.51 -18.95
C THR A 139 -3.23 18.88 -18.91
N VAL A 140 -2.58 19.24 -17.80
CA VAL A 140 -1.78 20.48 -17.72
C VAL A 140 -0.56 20.37 -18.63
N VAL A 141 0.13 19.23 -18.64
CA VAL A 141 1.37 19.03 -19.41
C VAL A 141 1.09 18.81 -20.90
N GLU A 142 0.14 17.94 -21.23
CA GLU A 142 -0.12 17.46 -22.60
C GLU A 142 -1.36 18.11 -23.25
N GLY A 143 -2.14 18.89 -22.50
CA GLY A 143 -3.41 19.45 -22.98
C GLY A 143 -4.40 18.35 -23.39
N ASP A 144 -4.79 18.40 -24.68
CA ASP A 144 -5.67 17.41 -25.33
C ASP A 144 -4.94 16.13 -25.77
N GLY A 145 -3.85 15.77 -25.08
CA GLY A 145 -3.04 14.59 -25.37
C GLY A 145 -3.84 13.29 -25.54
N SER A 146 -3.16 12.23 -25.99
CA SER A 146 -3.78 10.95 -26.38
C SER A 146 -4.68 10.37 -25.28
N ALA A 147 -5.98 10.24 -25.56
CA ALA A 147 -6.91 9.55 -24.66
C ALA A 147 -6.47 8.09 -24.44
N ARG A 148 -5.98 7.40 -25.47
CA ARG A 148 -5.49 6.02 -25.35
C ARG A 148 -4.34 5.92 -24.34
N GLU A 149 -3.44 6.88 -24.35
CA GLU A 149 -2.29 6.93 -23.44
C GLU A 149 -2.73 7.22 -22.01
N LEU A 150 -3.57 8.25 -21.82
CA LEU A 150 -4.16 8.55 -20.51
C LEU A 150 -4.84 7.32 -19.91
N TYR A 151 -5.72 6.67 -20.65
CA TYR A 151 -6.44 5.49 -20.15
C TYR A 151 -5.49 4.30 -19.89
N GLY A 152 -4.42 4.14 -20.68
CA GLY A 152 -3.40 3.11 -20.43
C GLY A 152 -2.67 3.34 -19.10
N ARG A 153 -2.30 4.59 -18.81
CA ARG A 153 -1.63 4.96 -17.56
C ARG A 153 -2.56 4.93 -16.35
N LEU A 154 -3.84 5.25 -16.54
CA LEU A 154 -4.84 5.16 -15.47
C LEU A 154 -5.12 3.70 -15.04
N ASP A 155 -4.94 2.73 -15.93
CA ASP A 155 -5.09 1.30 -15.60
C ASP A 155 -4.04 0.84 -14.57
N GLU A 156 -2.85 1.45 -14.58
CA GLU A 156 -1.75 1.16 -13.64
C GLU A 156 -2.12 1.48 -12.17
N PHE A 157 -3.10 2.36 -11.93
CA PHE A 157 -3.61 2.65 -10.59
C PHE A 157 -4.52 1.54 -10.03
N ARG A 158 -4.84 0.52 -10.82
CA ARG A 158 -5.66 -0.65 -10.42
C ARG A 158 -6.99 -0.28 -9.76
N ILE A 159 -7.65 0.76 -10.26
CA ILE A 159 -8.94 1.26 -9.74
C ILE A 159 -10.16 0.46 -10.25
N GLY A 160 -9.93 -0.62 -11.00
CA GLY A 160 -10.98 -1.42 -11.62
C GLY A 160 -11.51 -0.76 -12.89
N ARG A 161 -12.80 -0.92 -13.21
CA ARG A 161 -13.40 -0.19 -14.33
C ARG A 161 -13.58 1.27 -13.93
N PHE A 162 -13.10 2.19 -14.75
CA PHE A 162 -13.19 3.61 -14.47
C PHE A 162 -13.75 4.42 -15.65
N GLN A 163 -14.14 5.65 -15.35
CA GLN A 163 -14.34 6.73 -16.31
C GLN A 163 -13.66 7.99 -15.76
N VAL A 164 -13.16 8.83 -16.67
CA VAL A 164 -12.51 10.09 -16.33
C VAL A 164 -13.23 11.24 -17.04
N VAL A 165 -13.51 12.29 -16.29
CA VAL A 165 -14.09 13.55 -16.78
C VAL A 165 -13.05 14.62 -16.53
N ARG A 166 -12.74 15.43 -17.55
CA ARG A 166 -11.73 16.48 -17.48
C ARG A 166 -12.33 17.78 -17.98
N ARG A 167 -12.09 18.87 -17.28
CA ARG A 167 -12.53 20.21 -17.67
C ARG A 167 -11.45 21.23 -17.33
N VAL A 168 -11.44 22.29 -18.12
CA VAL A 168 -10.57 23.45 -17.93
C VAL A 168 -11.44 24.70 -17.97
N VAL A 169 -11.20 25.61 -17.05
CA VAL A 169 -11.75 26.96 -17.06
C VAL A 169 -10.59 27.92 -17.27
N SER A 170 -10.53 28.48 -18.47
CA SER A 170 -9.50 29.43 -18.85
C SER A 170 -9.95 30.87 -18.63
N GLY A 171 -8.97 31.77 -18.48
CA GLY A 171 -9.21 33.21 -18.47
C GLY A 171 -9.74 33.74 -19.80
N ASP A 172 -10.33 34.94 -19.79
CA ASP A 172 -10.87 35.60 -20.99
C ASP A 172 -9.84 36.50 -21.71
N GLY A 173 -8.57 36.44 -21.29
CA GLY A 173 -7.48 37.29 -21.77
C GLY A 173 -7.35 38.63 -21.03
N SER A 174 -8.35 39.04 -20.25
CA SER A 174 -8.30 40.22 -19.38
C SER A 174 -8.12 39.87 -17.90
N GLN A 175 -8.55 38.67 -17.50
CA GLN A 175 -8.37 38.09 -16.18
C GLN A 175 -7.96 36.62 -16.30
N ARG A 176 -7.21 36.12 -15.33
CA ARG A 176 -6.88 34.69 -15.26
C ARG A 176 -8.11 33.90 -14.79
N GLY A 177 -8.22 32.63 -15.17
CA GLY A 177 -9.38 31.80 -14.82
C GLY A 177 -9.63 31.76 -13.31
N ILE A 178 -8.57 31.58 -12.51
CA ILE A 178 -8.64 31.51 -11.05
C ILE A 178 -9.12 32.81 -10.39
N ASP A 179 -8.87 33.97 -11.01
CA ASP A 179 -9.25 35.27 -10.46
C ASP A 179 -10.78 35.50 -10.54
N GLY A 180 -11.49 34.69 -11.34
CA GLY A 180 -12.96 34.70 -11.44
C GLY A 180 -13.68 33.99 -10.29
N PHE A 181 -12.97 33.31 -9.40
CA PHE A 181 -13.56 32.58 -8.28
C PHE A 181 -13.35 33.30 -6.95
N ALA A 182 -14.39 33.34 -6.12
CA ALA A 182 -14.32 33.93 -4.79
C ALA A 182 -13.77 32.95 -3.74
N ASP A 183 -14.11 31.67 -3.87
CA ASP A 183 -13.82 30.61 -2.91
C ASP A 183 -13.92 29.22 -3.57
N ALA A 184 -13.75 28.17 -2.76
CA ALA A 184 -13.77 26.78 -3.22
C ALA A 184 -15.17 26.32 -3.70
N ASP A 185 -16.24 26.87 -3.13
CA ASP A 185 -17.63 26.53 -3.51
C ASP A 185 -17.95 27.08 -4.90
N ALA A 186 -17.51 28.30 -5.21
CA ALA A 186 -17.65 28.90 -6.53
C ALA A 186 -16.92 28.07 -7.62
N VAL A 187 -15.72 27.57 -7.29
CA VAL A 187 -14.99 26.64 -8.18
C VAL A 187 -15.81 25.37 -8.39
N ALA A 188 -16.26 24.74 -7.29
CA ALA A 188 -16.98 23.47 -7.36
C ALA A 188 -18.28 23.57 -8.16
N SER A 189 -19.10 24.58 -7.88
CA SER A 189 -20.36 24.84 -8.59
C SER A 189 -20.15 24.96 -10.09
N THR A 190 -19.11 25.68 -10.52
CA THR A 190 -18.80 25.88 -11.94
C THR A 190 -18.42 24.58 -12.64
N PHE A 191 -17.58 23.75 -12.00
CA PHE A 191 -17.19 22.47 -12.58
C PHE A 191 -18.32 21.45 -12.60
N VAL A 192 -19.12 21.39 -11.53
CA VAL A 192 -20.30 20.52 -11.46
C VAL A 192 -21.29 20.90 -12.55
N GLU A 193 -21.62 22.18 -12.71
CA GLU A 193 -22.49 22.64 -13.81
C GLU A 193 -21.94 22.22 -15.18
N SER A 194 -20.63 22.40 -15.40
CA SER A 194 -19.95 22.00 -16.64
C SER A 194 -19.95 20.48 -16.90
N PHE A 195 -19.86 19.67 -15.84
CA PHE A 195 -19.97 18.21 -15.94
C PHE A 195 -21.39 17.80 -16.31
N PHE A 196 -22.39 18.35 -15.62
CA PHE A 196 -23.79 17.97 -15.80
C PHE A 196 -24.43 18.57 -17.06
N ALA A 197 -23.87 19.61 -17.65
CA ALA A 197 -24.30 20.17 -18.93
C ALA A 197 -24.17 19.17 -20.11
N ASN A 198 -23.31 18.16 -20.00
CA ASN A 198 -23.15 17.11 -21.00
C ASN A 198 -23.88 15.83 -20.54
N ASP A 199 -24.86 15.37 -21.34
CA ASP A 199 -25.69 14.20 -21.01
C ASP A 199 -24.88 12.90 -20.85
N ASP A 200 -23.84 12.68 -21.66
CA ASP A 200 -23.00 11.48 -21.60
C ASP A 200 -22.16 11.48 -20.31
N VAL A 201 -21.58 12.63 -19.97
CA VAL A 201 -20.82 12.81 -18.72
C VAL A 201 -21.74 12.60 -17.52
N ARG A 202 -22.93 13.21 -17.54
CA ARG A 202 -23.95 13.02 -16.50
C ARG A 202 -24.29 11.54 -16.33
N ALA A 203 -24.51 10.82 -17.43
CA ALA A 203 -24.83 9.39 -17.39
C ALA A 203 -23.70 8.54 -16.75
N PHE A 204 -22.43 8.93 -16.93
CA PHE A 204 -21.32 8.25 -16.27
C PHE A 204 -21.20 8.56 -14.78
N LEU A 205 -21.32 9.84 -14.41
CA LEU A 205 -21.21 10.28 -13.02
C LEU A 205 -22.34 9.75 -12.14
N LEU A 206 -23.53 9.56 -12.70
CA LEU A 206 -24.70 9.01 -12.00
C LEU A 206 -24.80 7.48 -12.12
N ASN A 207 -23.84 6.82 -12.75
CA ASN A 207 -23.91 5.37 -12.91
C ASN A 207 -23.64 4.65 -11.58
N GLU A 208 -24.63 3.89 -11.10
CA GLU A 208 -24.56 3.13 -9.85
C GLU A 208 -23.56 1.97 -9.87
N ARG A 209 -23.00 1.62 -11.04
CA ARG A 209 -21.91 0.64 -11.11
C ARG A 209 -20.63 1.13 -10.43
N PHE A 210 -20.43 2.44 -10.37
CA PHE A 210 -19.27 3.05 -9.74
C PHE A 210 -19.57 3.32 -8.27
N SER A 211 -18.61 2.99 -7.42
CA SER A 211 -18.73 3.08 -5.96
C SER A 211 -17.62 3.95 -5.34
N ASN A 212 -16.58 4.25 -6.11
CA ASN A 212 -15.44 5.04 -5.66
C ASN A 212 -15.22 6.23 -6.60
N ALA A 213 -14.70 7.32 -6.04
CA ALA A 213 -14.32 8.48 -6.81
C ALA A 213 -13.07 9.17 -6.27
N GLY A 214 -12.43 9.93 -7.15
CA GLY A 214 -11.38 10.89 -6.82
C GLY A 214 -11.56 12.13 -7.67
N VAL A 215 -11.30 13.27 -7.06
CA VAL A 215 -11.31 14.58 -7.72
C VAL A 215 -9.98 15.24 -7.43
N ASP A 216 -9.42 15.92 -8.42
CA ASP A 216 -8.23 16.74 -8.27
C ASP A 216 -8.44 18.06 -9.04
N VAL A 217 -7.98 19.16 -8.43
CA VAL A 217 -8.04 20.51 -8.99
C VAL A 217 -6.64 21.09 -8.98
N HIS A 218 -6.22 21.66 -10.11
CA HIS A 218 -4.91 22.26 -10.29
C HIS A 218 -5.03 23.60 -11.01
N VAL A 219 -4.15 24.53 -10.68
CA VAL A 219 -4.08 25.83 -11.37
C VAL A 219 -2.70 25.98 -11.98
N ASP A 220 -2.64 26.20 -13.28
CA ASP A 220 -1.38 26.37 -14.00
C ASP A 220 -0.77 27.78 -13.77
N PRO A 221 0.43 28.08 -14.30
CA PRO A 221 1.04 29.40 -14.15
C PRO A 221 0.26 30.56 -14.80
N ASP A 222 -0.50 30.29 -15.86
CA ASP A 222 -1.34 31.26 -16.55
C ASP A 222 -2.64 31.54 -15.76
N GLY A 223 -2.93 30.69 -14.77
CA GLY A 223 -4.07 30.79 -13.87
C GLY A 223 -5.32 30.10 -14.41
N ASP A 224 -5.18 29.22 -15.41
CA ASP A 224 -6.23 28.35 -15.87
C ASP A 224 -6.48 27.25 -14.83
N VAL A 225 -7.75 26.96 -14.57
CA VAL A 225 -8.16 25.99 -13.55
C VAL A 225 -8.55 24.69 -14.22
N TYR A 226 -7.86 23.62 -13.85
CA TYR A 226 -8.07 22.27 -14.34
C TYR A 226 -8.74 21.45 -13.25
N ALA A 227 -9.78 20.70 -13.61
CA ALA A 227 -10.37 19.71 -12.72
C ALA A 227 -10.56 18.37 -13.44
N SER A 228 -10.14 17.30 -12.79
CA SER A 228 -10.41 15.94 -13.24
C SER A 228 -11.17 15.17 -12.17
N MET A 229 -12.22 14.47 -12.58
CA MET A 229 -12.95 13.53 -11.75
C MET A 229 -12.83 12.13 -12.33
N VAL A 230 -12.42 11.19 -11.50
CA VAL A 230 -12.37 9.75 -11.82
C VAL A 230 -13.43 9.05 -10.99
N VAL A 231 -14.29 8.27 -11.66
CA VAL A 231 -15.26 7.36 -11.01
C VAL A 231 -14.89 5.93 -11.33
N ALA A 232 -14.93 5.04 -10.35
CA ALA A 232 -14.41 3.69 -10.47
C ALA A 232 -15.20 2.65 -9.67
N THR A 233 -15.16 1.39 -10.12
CA THR A 233 -15.84 0.27 -9.44
C THR A 233 -15.12 -0.18 -8.17
N GLY A 234 -13.87 0.26 -7.98
CA GLY A 234 -12.98 -0.20 -6.92
C GLY A 234 -12.05 -1.32 -7.40
N GLY A 235 -10.79 -1.24 -6.96
CA GLY A 235 -9.78 -2.27 -7.18
C GLY A 235 -9.89 -3.34 -6.10
N GLY A 236 -10.44 -4.50 -6.44
CA GLY A 236 -10.19 -5.71 -5.65
C GLY A 236 -8.80 -6.23 -6.00
N LEU A 237 -8.01 -6.60 -4.98
CA LEU A 237 -6.86 -7.48 -5.16
C LEU A 237 -7.37 -8.76 -5.84
N VAL A 238 -7.09 -8.91 -7.14
CA VAL A 238 -7.22 -10.19 -7.85
C VAL A 238 -5.86 -10.86 -7.83
#